data_AF-A0A363U757-F1
#
_entry.id   AF-A0A363U757-F1
#
_cell.length_a   1.000
_cell.length_b   1.000
_cell.length_c   1.000
_cell.angle_alpha   90.00
_cell.angle_beta   90.00
_cell.angle_gamma   90.00
#
_symmetry.space_group_name_H-M   'P 1'
#
loop_
_entity.id
_entity.type
_entity.pdbx_description
1 polymer ?
#
loop_
_entity_poly.entity_id
_entity_poly.type
_entity_poly.pdbx_seq_one_letter_code
_entity_poly.pdbx_strand_id
1 'polypeptide(L)'
;MYSYSNMTLEISLRPPFSIPRLFRADGDEPPKYHWAQPERKTQQGFSDQGGQSKKPQEPQKPKEGIRPLSDIDPNDVKRIRLHYEPQLVRSQLDGWIAQNHFVRVHLKSQRGRRPPEIFGRVKYCYPNDDHVHNVQEFQLFLPHKDGPPDTVHIHASDINFHAEVPVESFYLQVRLMLSTDEASEFKGREDLFWENGFAPQIADDYLELLDMDDRDHQSQPWLYVIGSRWLTTVPDERFDAILSKLREMLGWQKQILNYHPDWLPGRVKSLNRLLKLKHKLTPHYLTEPGNPQEAIDLVALLFDEMFLGNRSA
;
A
#
# COMPACT_ATOMS: atom_id res chain seq x y z
N MET A 1 25.59 37.73 -34.15
CA MET A 1 26.95 37.57 -33.59
C MET A 1 26.92 38.12 -32.17
N TYR A 2 26.84 37.25 -31.15
CA TYR A 2 27.13 37.43 -29.71
C TYR A 2 26.73 36.08 -29.09
N SER A 3 27.67 35.12 -29.02
CA SER A 3 28.64 34.86 -27.95
C SER A 3 28.04 34.07 -26.78
N TYR A 4 28.66 32.91 -26.59
CA TYR A 4 28.34 31.81 -25.69
C TYR A 4 28.29 32.20 -24.21
N SER A 5 27.36 31.56 -23.48
CA SER A 5 27.56 31.21 -22.07
C SER A 5 27.14 29.75 -21.89
N ASN A 6 28.13 28.86 -21.94
CA ASN A 6 28.02 27.50 -21.46
C ASN A 6 27.75 27.55 -19.95
N MET A 7 26.57 27.11 -19.50
CA MET A 7 26.42 26.62 -18.14
C MET A 7 26.56 25.09 -18.18
N THR A 8 27.77 24.66 -17.87
CA THR A 8 28.08 23.28 -17.48
C THR A 8 27.44 23.04 -16.12
N LEU A 9 26.36 22.25 -16.07
CA LEU A 9 25.85 21.69 -14.82
C LEU A 9 26.71 20.47 -14.48
N GLU A 10 27.70 20.67 -13.61
CA GLU A 10 28.42 19.58 -12.95
C GLU A 10 27.46 18.86 -12.00
N ILE A 11 26.93 17.72 -12.44
CA ILE A 11 26.17 16.80 -11.58
C ILE A 11 27.20 16.00 -10.78
N SER A 12 27.47 16.44 -9.55
CA SER A 12 28.29 15.71 -8.58
C SER A 12 27.49 14.54 -8.02
N LEU A 13 27.66 13.36 -8.63
CA LEU A 13 27.31 12.06 -8.03
C LEU A 13 28.33 11.70 -6.94
N ARG A 14 27.86 11.48 -5.70
CA ARG A 14 28.42 10.49 -4.76
C ARG A 14 27.51 10.30 -3.52
N PRO A 15 27.18 9.04 -3.13
CA PRO A 15 26.55 8.72 -1.85
C PRO A 15 27.62 8.59 -0.73
N PRO A 16 27.26 8.56 0.56
CA PRO A 16 27.16 7.24 1.22
C PRO A 16 26.13 7.13 2.38
N PHE A 17 25.67 5.90 2.59
CA PHE A 17 25.03 5.43 3.83
C PHE A 17 25.84 5.77 5.08
N SER A 18 25.15 6.11 6.18
CA SER A 18 25.62 5.92 7.57
C SER A 18 24.43 5.95 8.55
N ILE A 19 24.13 4.80 9.17
CA ILE A 19 23.31 4.72 10.39
C ILE A 19 24.20 5.08 11.59
N PRO A 20 23.67 5.79 12.59
CA PRO A 20 23.99 5.43 13.98
C PRO A 20 22.73 5.21 14.82
N ARG A 21 22.63 4.00 15.39
CA ARG A 21 21.93 3.76 16.66
C ARG A 21 22.76 4.41 17.77
N LEU A 22 22.14 5.14 18.70
CA LEU A 22 22.36 4.97 20.15
C LEU A 22 21.42 5.87 21.00
N PHE A 23 21.06 5.28 22.14
CA PHE A 23 20.03 5.60 23.12
C PHE A 23 20.37 6.75 24.09
N ARG A 24 19.33 7.42 24.62
CA ARG A 24 18.97 7.59 26.07
C ARG A 24 17.76 8.55 26.19
N ALA A 25 16.60 8.12 26.72
CA ALA A 25 16.20 8.02 28.15
C ALA A 25 15.86 9.42 28.73
N ASP A 26 14.72 9.75 29.37
CA ASP A 26 13.68 9.02 30.10
C ASP A 26 12.35 9.83 30.08
N GLY A 27 11.21 9.17 30.30
CA GLY A 27 9.94 9.84 30.65
C GLY A 27 8.68 9.01 30.37
N ASP A 28 8.32 8.16 31.33
CA ASP A 28 7.01 7.49 31.56
C ASP A 28 6.55 6.37 30.60
N GLU A 29 6.78 5.12 31.04
CA GLU A 29 6.20 3.88 30.50
C GLU A 29 4.66 3.84 30.65
N PRO A 30 3.91 3.42 29.61
CA PRO A 30 2.63 2.73 29.77
C PRO A 30 2.82 1.21 29.67
N PRO A 31 1.88 0.41 30.24
CA PRO A 31 2.18 -0.92 30.79
C PRO A 31 2.51 -2.00 29.74
N LYS A 32 3.51 -2.83 30.09
CA LYS A 32 3.93 -4.05 29.40
C LYS A 32 2.78 -5.09 29.40
N TYR A 33 2.25 -5.40 28.22
CA TYR A 33 1.39 -6.56 28.03
C TYR A 33 2.26 -7.82 27.92
N HIS A 34 2.22 -8.65 28.96
CA HIS A 34 2.76 -10.01 28.93
C HIS A 34 1.85 -10.89 28.08
N TRP A 35 2.22 -11.15 26.82
CA TRP A 35 1.63 -12.27 26.09
C TRP A 35 2.30 -13.56 26.57
N ALA A 36 1.51 -14.36 27.28
CA ALA A 36 1.85 -15.71 27.68
C ALA A 36 2.29 -16.52 26.44
N GLN A 37 3.54 -16.97 26.45
CA GLN A 37 3.99 -18.01 25.55
C GLN A 37 3.29 -19.32 25.96
N PRO A 38 2.64 -20.06 25.05
CA PRO A 38 2.32 -21.45 25.34
C PRO A 38 3.63 -22.24 25.40
N GLU A 39 3.85 -22.86 26.55
CA GLU A 39 4.97 -23.74 26.88
C GLU A 39 5.22 -24.76 25.75
N ARG A 40 6.38 -24.65 25.10
CA ARG A 40 6.96 -25.78 24.36
C ARG A 40 7.33 -26.85 25.39
N LYS A 41 6.51 -27.90 25.50
CA LYS A 41 6.92 -29.13 26.17
C LYS A 41 8.06 -29.77 25.38
N THR A 42 9.27 -29.57 25.89
CA THR A 42 10.45 -30.36 25.59
C THR A 42 10.18 -31.82 25.98
N GLN A 43 10.15 -32.74 25.03
CA GLN A 43 10.41 -34.16 25.32
C GLN A 43 11.79 -34.50 24.76
N GLN A 44 12.74 -34.66 25.67
CA GLN A 44 14.02 -35.32 25.42
C GLN A 44 13.83 -36.85 25.39
N GLY A 45 14.61 -37.52 24.54
CA GLY A 45 15.35 -38.72 24.96
C GLY A 45 14.80 -40.10 24.56
N PHE A 46 15.26 -40.57 23.40
CA PHE A 46 15.83 -41.90 23.08
C PHE A 46 15.46 -43.17 23.86
N SER A 47 15.05 -44.20 23.09
CA SER A 47 15.58 -45.59 23.03
C SER A 47 14.62 -46.39 22.11
N ASP A 48 14.95 -47.41 21.32
CA ASP A 48 16.17 -47.94 20.70
C ASP A 48 15.67 -48.98 19.65
N GLN A 49 16.54 -49.40 18.72
CA GLN A 49 16.47 -50.64 17.89
C GLN A 49 15.58 -50.72 16.61
N GLY A 50 16.29 -50.86 15.47
CA GLY A 50 16.18 -52.03 14.58
C GLY A 50 15.12 -52.04 13.46
N GLY A 51 15.57 -52.11 12.20
CA GLY A 51 14.78 -52.68 11.10
C GLY A 51 14.91 -51.97 9.75
N GLN A 52 15.55 -52.64 8.79
CA GLN A 52 15.54 -52.28 7.37
C GLN A 52 14.11 -52.20 6.83
N SER A 53 13.77 -51.11 6.13
CA SER A 53 12.74 -51.07 5.09
C SER A 53 12.89 -49.82 4.22
N LYS A 54 13.05 -50.02 2.90
CA LYS A 54 12.97 -48.97 1.89
C LYS A 54 11.62 -48.26 2.02
N LYS A 55 11.63 -47.01 2.47
CA LYS A 55 10.44 -46.14 2.39
C LYS A 55 10.37 -45.53 0.98
N PRO A 56 9.17 -45.49 0.36
CA PRO A 56 8.97 -44.79 -0.91
C PRO A 56 9.28 -43.30 -0.70
N GLN A 57 9.86 -42.66 -1.71
CA GLN A 57 10.04 -41.21 -1.74
C GLN A 57 8.69 -40.57 -1.42
N GLU A 58 8.58 -40.02 -0.21
CA GLU A 58 7.49 -39.12 0.13
C GLU A 58 7.51 -37.99 -0.92
N PRO A 59 6.36 -37.65 -1.51
CA PRO A 59 6.29 -36.48 -2.36
C PRO A 59 6.80 -35.30 -1.53
N GLN A 60 7.83 -34.63 -2.04
CA GLN A 60 8.35 -33.41 -1.45
C GLN A 60 7.16 -32.51 -1.14
N LYS A 61 6.98 -32.17 0.14
CA LYS A 61 5.98 -31.19 0.55
C LYS A 61 6.12 -29.97 -0.36
N PRO A 62 5.03 -29.46 -0.97
CA PRO A 62 5.10 -28.27 -1.80
C PRO A 62 5.74 -27.15 -0.96
N LYS A 63 6.73 -26.46 -1.51
CA LYS A 63 7.29 -25.26 -0.89
C LYS A 63 6.12 -24.30 -0.63
N GLU A 64 5.91 -23.91 0.62
CA GLU A 64 4.88 -22.97 1.00
C GLU A 64 4.96 -21.69 0.14
N GLY A 65 3.83 -21.29 -0.46
CA GLY A 65 3.53 -19.88 -0.73
C GLY A 65 3.77 -19.28 -2.11
N ILE A 66 4.31 -19.99 -3.11
CA ILE A 66 4.49 -19.43 -4.47
C ILE A 66 3.60 -20.17 -5.49
N ARG A 67 2.69 -19.42 -6.13
CA ARG A 67 1.85 -19.93 -7.21
C ARG A 67 2.59 -19.82 -8.55
N PRO A 68 2.70 -20.92 -9.32
CA PRO A 68 3.37 -20.87 -10.62
C PRO A 68 2.51 -20.10 -11.62
N LEU A 69 3.18 -19.41 -12.55
CA LEU A 69 2.53 -18.64 -13.62
C LEU A 69 1.54 -19.45 -14.45
N SER A 70 1.74 -20.77 -14.55
CA SER A 70 0.87 -21.64 -15.33
C SER A 70 -0.50 -21.91 -14.75
N ASP A 71 -0.62 -21.71 -13.44
CA ASP A 71 -1.83 -22.04 -12.70
C ASP A 71 -2.71 -20.80 -12.54
N ILE A 72 -2.31 -19.66 -13.10
CA ILE A 72 -3.02 -18.39 -13.03
C ILE A 72 -3.99 -18.28 -14.22
N ASP A 73 -5.28 -18.14 -13.92
CA ASP A 73 -6.32 -17.93 -14.94
C ASP A 73 -6.21 -16.51 -15.52
N PRO A 74 -6.08 -16.34 -16.85
CA PRO A 74 -6.11 -15.03 -17.50
C PRO A 74 -7.36 -14.19 -17.17
N ASN A 75 -8.51 -14.82 -16.97
CA ASN A 75 -9.76 -14.13 -16.63
C ASN A 75 -9.75 -13.58 -15.21
N ASP A 76 -9.08 -14.26 -14.28
CA ASP A 76 -8.89 -13.76 -12.92
C ASP A 76 -8.00 -12.51 -12.94
N VAL A 77 -6.88 -12.55 -13.67
CA VAL A 77 -6.00 -11.39 -13.85
C VAL A 77 -6.77 -10.20 -14.39
N LYS A 78 -7.60 -10.40 -15.43
CA LYS A 78 -8.44 -9.34 -16.00
C LYS A 78 -9.43 -8.78 -14.99
N ARG A 79 -10.13 -9.63 -14.23
CA ARG A 79 -11.10 -9.22 -13.21
C ARG A 79 -10.44 -8.43 -12.07
N ILE A 80 -9.31 -8.91 -11.57
CA ILE A 80 -8.55 -8.27 -10.50
C ILE A 80 -8.03 -6.91 -10.97
N ARG A 81 -7.49 -6.84 -12.19
CA ARG A 81 -7.06 -5.57 -12.79
C ARG A 81 -8.20 -4.57 -12.81
N LEU A 82 -9.36 -4.93 -13.37
CA LEU A 82 -10.53 -4.04 -13.43
C LEU A 82 -11.03 -3.58 -12.05
N HIS A 83 -10.80 -4.37 -11.01
CA HIS A 83 -11.18 -4.00 -9.64
C HIS A 83 -10.23 -2.98 -9.01
N TYR A 84 -8.92 -3.12 -9.22
CA TYR A 84 -7.90 -2.25 -8.63
C TYR A 84 -7.57 -1.03 -9.49
N GLU A 85 -7.64 -1.13 -10.82
CA GLU A 85 -7.26 -0.07 -11.77
C GLU A 85 -7.90 1.30 -11.49
N PRO A 86 -9.18 1.41 -11.08
CA PRO A 86 -9.76 2.71 -10.70
C PRO A 86 -9.10 3.38 -9.49
N GLN A 87 -8.36 2.63 -8.68
CA GLN A 87 -7.66 3.09 -7.49
C GLN A 87 -6.21 3.47 -7.77
N LEU A 88 -5.76 3.33 -9.02
CA LEU A 88 -4.37 3.42 -9.39
C LEU A 88 -4.10 4.59 -10.31
N VAL A 89 -2.96 5.25 -10.08
CA VAL A 89 -2.43 6.31 -10.94
C VAL A 89 -1.20 5.76 -11.65
N ARG A 90 -1.20 5.77 -12.98
CA ARG A 90 -0.07 5.31 -13.78
C ARG A 90 1.16 6.19 -13.55
N SER A 91 2.31 5.57 -13.35
CA SER A 91 3.61 6.25 -13.36
C SER A 91 3.94 6.78 -14.75
N GLN A 92 4.62 7.92 -14.82
CA GLN A 92 5.11 8.47 -16.09
C GLN A 92 6.36 7.74 -16.61
N LEU A 93 6.95 6.85 -15.80
CA LEU A 93 8.16 6.12 -16.13
C LEU A 93 7.81 4.72 -16.65
N ASP A 94 7.82 4.56 -17.97
CA ASP A 94 7.64 3.26 -18.61
C ASP A 94 8.80 2.32 -18.26
N GLY A 95 8.48 1.05 -18.03
CA GLY A 95 9.47 0.05 -17.66
C GLY A 95 9.95 0.13 -16.21
N TRP A 96 9.47 1.09 -15.42
CA TRP A 96 9.81 1.20 -14.01
C TRP A 96 9.20 0.03 -13.21
N ILE A 97 9.93 -0.51 -12.24
CA ILE A 97 9.48 -1.52 -11.27
C ILE A 97 10.11 -1.17 -9.93
N ALA A 98 9.31 -0.76 -8.96
CA ALA A 98 9.76 -0.50 -7.60
C ALA A 98 8.92 -1.27 -6.58
N GLN A 99 9.48 -1.52 -5.40
CA GLN A 99 8.75 -2.12 -4.30
C GLN A 99 7.47 -1.33 -3.98
N ASN A 100 6.41 -2.04 -3.60
CA ASN A 100 5.07 -1.50 -3.31
C ASN A 100 4.28 -0.93 -4.48
N HIS A 101 4.88 -0.78 -5.66
CA HIS A 101 4.16 -0.35 -6.85
C HIS A 101 3.33 -1.50 -7.42
N PHE A 102 2.19 -1.19 -8.03
CA PHE A 102 1.50 -2.16 -8.88
C PHE A 102 2.16 -2.16 -10.24
N VAL A 103 2.37 -3.34 -10.82
CA VAL A 103 2.92 -3.47 -12.16
C VAL A 103 2.04 -4.33 -13.04
N ARG A 104 1.97 -3.97 -14.31
CA ARG A 104 1.40 -4.78 -15.37
C ARG A 104 2.52 -5.21 -16.31
N VAL A 105 2.62 -6.51 -16.53
CA VAL A 105 3.72 -7.11 -17.27
C VAL A 105 3.18 -8.06 -18.32
N HIS A 106 3.58 -7.83 -19.57
CA HIS A 106 3.30 -8.74 -20.67
C HIS A 106 4.27 -9.92 -20.64
N LEU A 107 3.75 -11.13 -20.71
CA LEU A 107 4.52 -12.36 -20.59
C LEU A 107 4.70 -13.02 -21.96
N LYS A 108 5.82 -13.71 -22.15
CA LYS A 108 6.05 -14.56 -23.33
C LYS A 108 5.03 -15.69 -23.35
N SER A 109 4.47 -15.94 -24.53
CA SER A 109 3.50 -17.02 -24.72
C SER A 109 4.11 -18.40 -24.46
N GLN A 110 3.40 -19.24 -23.72
CA GLN A 110 3.78 -20.64 -23.48
C GLN A 110 2.61 -21.59 -23.79
N ARG A 111 2.17 -21.62 -25.06
CA ARG A 111 1.15 -22.55 -25.61
C ARG A 111 -0.07 -22.76 -24.67
N GLY A 112 -0.64 -21.67 -24.14
CA GLY A 112 -1.83 -21.70 -23.28
C GLY A 112 -1.58 -22.11 -21.82
N ARG A 113 -0.34 -22.36 -21.42
CA ARG A 113 0.05 -22.69 -20.03
C ARG A 113 0.49 -21.47 -19.24
N ARG A 114 0.22 -20.26 -19.70
CA ARG A 114 0.65 -19.03 -19.03
C ARG A 114 -0.27 -17.90 -19.50
N PRO A 115 -0.74 -17.02 -18.59
CA PRO A 115 -1.50 -15.86 -19.00
C PRO A 115 -0.63 -14.93 -19.85
N PRO A 116 -1.21 -14.22 -20.84
CA PRO A 116 -0.46 -13.31 -21.71
C PRO A 116 0.02 -12.05 -20.97
N GLU A 117 -0.59 -11.74 -19.83
CA GLU A 117 -0.21 -10.65 -18.94
C GLU A 117 -0.39 -11.08 -17.49
N ILE A 118 0.36 -10.44 -16.59
CA ILE A 118 0.18 -10.53 -15.14
C ILE A 118 0.10 -9.12 -14.55
N PHE A 119 -0.63 -9.00 -13.46
CA PHE A 119 -0.82 -7.74 -12.75
C PHE A 119 -0.74 -8.00 -11.24
N GLY A 120 0.02 -7.17 -10.52
CA GLY A 120 0.14 -7.32 -9.07
C GLY A 120 1.07 -6.31 -8.43
N ARG A 121 1.12 -6.31 -7.10
CA ARG A 121 1.97 -5.41 -6.31
C ARG A 121 3.36 -6.00 -6.13
N VAL A 122 4.40 -5.24 -6.42
CA VAL A 122 5.79 -5.68 -6.28
C VAL A 122 6.12 -5.84 -4.81
N LYS A 123 6.48 -7.07 -4.45
CA LYS A 123 6.97 -7.42 -3.12
C LYS A 123 8.48 -7.21 -3.01
N TYR A 124 9.21 -7.65 -4.04
CA TYR A 124 10.67 -7.59 -4.10
C TYR A 124 11.13 -7.67 -5.55
N CYS A 125 12.23 -7.01 -5.91
CA CYS A 125 12.89 -7.14 -7.21
C CYS A 125 14.41 -7.26 -7.06
N TYR A 126 15.05 -8.00 -7.97
CA TYR A 126 16.50 -8.24 -7.96
C TYR A 126 17.08 -8.20 -9.38
N PRO A 127 18.20 -7.50 -9.61
CA PRO A 127 18.74 -6.46 -8.74
C PRO A 127 17.75 -5.30 -8.56
N ASN A 128 17.89 -4.56 -7.47
CA ASN A 128 17.08 -3.37 -7.20
C ASN A 128 17.64 -2.21 -8.03
N ASP A 129 17.30 -2.17 -9.32
CA ASP A 129 17.78 -1.21 -10.33
C ASP A 129 16.61 -0.41 -10.94
N ASP A 130 15.40 -0.59 -10.38
CA ASP A 130 14.15 0.10 -10.69
C ASP A 130 13.66 0.07 -12.15
N HIS A 131 14.45 -0.43 -13.11
CA HIS A 131 14.10 -0.55 -14.52
C HIS A 131 14.03 -2.02 -14.94
N VAL A 132 12.93 -2.41 -15.59
CA VAL A 132 12.60 -3.80 -15.92
C VAL A 132 13.69 -4.54 -16.71
N HIS A 133 14.42 -3.86 -17.60
CA HIS A 133 15.52 -4.47 -18.35
C HIS A 133 16.73 -4.85 -17.48
N ASN A 134 16.89 -4.19 -16.33
CA ASN A 134 17.97 -4.44 -15.39
C ASN A 134 17.55 -5.45 -14.31
N VAL A 135 16.25 -5.66 -14.10
CA VAL A 135 15.69 -6.63 -13.16
C VAL A 135 15.82 -8.06 -13.73
N GLN A 136 16.48 -8.94 -12.98
CA GLN A 136 16.63 -10.37 -13.28
C GLN A 136 15.39 -11.17 -12.89
N GLU A 137 14.84 -10.87 -11.71
CA GLU A 137 13.63 -11.49 -11.20
C GLU A 137 12.91 -10.58 -10.21
N PHE A 138 11.60 -10.76 -10.07
CA PHE A 138 10.81 -10.08 -9.05
C PHE A 138 9.62 -10.93 -8.61
N GLN A 139 9.20 -10.69 -7.36
CA GLN A 139 8.01 -11.28 -6.78
C GLN A 139 6.87 -10.29 -6.78
N LEU A 140 5.71 -10.75 -7.24
CA LEU A 140 4.46 -10.01 -7.16
C LEU A 140 3.54 -10.66 -6.14
N PHE A 141 2.82 -9.83 -5.40
CA PHE A 141 1.54 -10.22 -4.83
C PHE A 141 0.46 -10.06 -5.90
N LEU A 142 -0.06 -11.18 -6.40
CA LEU A 142 -1.25 -11.23 -7.22
C LEU A 142 -2.47 -11.05 -6.31
N PRO A 143 -3.24 -9.95 -6.43
CA PRO A 143 -4.34 -9.68 -5.53
C PRO A 143 -5.42 -10.76 -5.66
N HIS A 144 -6.16 -11.01 -4.59
CA HIS A 144 -7.37 -11.84 -4.63
C HIS A 144 -8.56 -11.02 -4.18
N LYS A 145 -9.76 -11.32 -4.69
CA LYS A 145 -10.98 -10.55 -4.33
C LYS A 145 -11.42 -10.85 -2.89
N ASP A 146 -11.40 -12.13 -2.52
CA ASP A 146 -12.02 -12.63 -1.29
C ASP A 146 -11.01 -13.36 -0.37
N GLY A 147 -9.70 -13.04 -0.48
CA GLY A 147 -8.66 -13.74 0.27
C GLY A 147 -7.30 -13.06 0.22
N PRO A 148 -6.28 -13.64 0.89
CA PRO A 148 -4.92 -13.14 0.83
C PRO A 148 -4.35 -13.27 -0.60
N PRO A 149 -3.39 -12.42 -0.98
CA PRO A 149 -2.79 -12.45 -2.30
C PRO A 149 -1.90 -13.68 -2.48
N ASP A 150 -1.84 -14.19 -3.71
CA ASP A 150 -0.85 -15.20 -4.09
C ASP A 150 0.51 -14.54 -4.34
N THR A 151 1.60 -15.19 -3.95
CA THR A 151 2.93 -14.75 -4.41
C THR A 151 3.26 -15.42 -5.73
N VAL A 152 3.65 -14.63 -6.73
CA VAL A 152 4.04 -15.09 -8.05
C VAL A 152 5.47 -14.64 -8.33
N HIS A 153 6.28 -15.54 -8.87
CA HIS A 153 7.66 -15.23 -9.24
C HIS A 153 7.78 -15.00 -10.75
N ILE A 154 8.39 -13.89 -11.15
CA ILE A 154 8.61 -13.50 -12.54
C ILE A 154 10.10 -13.39 -12.80
N HIS A 155 10.62 -14.11 -13.78
CA HIS A 155 11.99 -13.94 -14.25
C HIS A 155 12.02 -13.05 -15.51
N ALA A 156 13.15 -12.38 -15.77
CA ALA A 156 13.35 -11.59 -16.99
C ALA A 156 13.11 -12.41 -18.28
N SER A 157 13.41 -13.71 -18.23
CA SER A 157 13.16 -14.63 -19.34
C SER A 157 11.67 -14.82 -19.64
N ASP A 158 10.79 -14.57 -18.67
CA ASP A 158 9.33 -14.69 -18.80
C ASP A 158 8.69 -13.46 -19.44
N ILE A 159 9.35 -12.31 -19.39
CA ILE A 159 8.81 -11.01 -19.83
C ILE A 159 8.91 -10.87 -21.35
N ASN A 160 7.82 -10.46 -21.99
CA ASN A 160 7.82 -10.10 -23.40
C ASN A 160 8.21 -8.63 -23.59
N PHE A 161 9.52 -8.36 -23.69
CA PHE A 161 10.07 -7.03 -23.97
C PHE A 161 9.75 -6.48 -25.37
N HIS A 162 9.14 -7.28 -26.25
CA HIS A 162 8.72 -6.87 -27.59
C HIS A 162 7.21 -6.63 -27.69
N ALA A 163 6.49 -6.62 -26.57
CA ALA A 163 5.09 -6.23 -26.56
C ALA A 163 4.94 -4.76 -27.01
N GLU A 164 3.81 -4.45 -27.64
CA GLU A 164 3.50 -3.08 -28.09
C GLU A 164 3.38 -2.10 -26.90
N VAL A 165 2.88 -2.61 -25.77
CA VAL A 165 2.78 -1.86 -24.52
C VAL A 165 3.95 -2.28 -23.62
N PRO A 166 4.74 -1.33 -23.10
CA PRO A 166 5.83 -1.63 -22.18
C PRO A 166 5.29 -2.11 -20.82
N VAL A 167 6.19 -2.50 -19.91
CA VAL A 167 5.80 -2.71 -18.51
C VAL A 167 5.31 -1.39 -17.93
N GLU A 168 4.12 -1.41 -17.35
CA GLU A 168 3.49 -0.24 -16.74
C GLU A 168 3.58 -0.36 -15.22
N SER A 169 3.98 0.73 -14.56
CA SER A 169 3.95 0.88 -13.09
C SER A 169 2.82 1.81 -12.67
N PHE A 170 2.26 1.55 -11.49
CA PHE A 170 1.17 2.33 -10.93
C PHE A 170 1.34 2.53 -9.42
N TYR A 171 0.94 3.72 -8.98
CA TYR A 171 0.82 4.12 -7.59
C TYR A 171 -0.62 3.94 -7.13
N LEU A 172 -0.83 3.62 -5.85
CA LEU A 172 -2.16 3.63 -5.24
C LEU A 172 -2.56 5.06 -4.89
N GLN A 173 -3.74 5.47 -5.33
CA GLN A 173 -4.28 6.79 -5.07
C GLN A 173 -4.68 6.95 -3.59
N VAL A 174 -4.23 8.05 -2.98
CA VAL A 174 -4.64 8.46 -1.62
C VAL A 174 -5.22 9.85 -1.72
N ARG A 175 -6.46 10.04 -1.25
CA ARG A 175 -7.11 11.36 -1.28
C ARG A 175 -6.79 12.11 0.01
N LEU A 176 -6.22 13.30 -0.10
CA LEU A 176 -5.91 14.17 1.04
C LEU A 176 -6.87 15.37 1.01
N MET A 177 -7.77 15.44 2.00
CA MET A 177 -8.71 16.54 2.16
C MET A 177 -8.27 17.39 3.34
N LEU A 178 -7.51 18.44 3.05
CA LEU A 178 -6.74 19.20 4.03
C LEU A 178 -7.03 20.69 3.88
N SER A 179 -7.00 21.42 4.99
CA SER A 179 -6.94 22.88 4.94
C SER A 179 -5.59 23.34 4.39
N THR A 180 -5.47 24.59 3.96
CA THR A 180 -4.21 25.15 3.43
C THR A 180 -3.04 24.98 4.41
N ASP A 181 -3.28 25.20 5.71
CA ASP A 181 -2.26 25.05 6.75
C ASP A 181 -1.82 23.59 6.88
N GLU A 182 -2.75 22.65 6.94
CA GLU A 182 -2.45 21.21 7.02
C GLU A 182 -1.73 20.72 5.75
N ALA A 183 -2.21 21.10 4.56
CA ALA A 183 -1.60 20.73 3.27
C ALA A 183 -0.14 21.21 3.15
N SER A 184 0.19 22.36 3.77
CA SER A 184 1.55 22.89 3.78
C SER A 184 2.55 21.98 4.52
N GLU A 185 2.09 21.17 5.48
CA GLU A 185 2.96 20.23 6.21
C GLU A 185 3.33 19.00 5.37
N PHE A 186 2.47 18.64 4.41
CA PHE A 186 2.70 17.54 3.46
C PHE A 186 3.55 18.00 2.27
N LYS A 187 3.62 19.31 2.01
CA LYS A 187 4.43 19.87 0.93
C LYS A 187 5.92 19.57 1.18
N GLY A 188 6.58 19.01 0.17
CA GLY A 188 7.97 18.57 0.27
C GLY A 188 8.16 17.21 0.98
N ARG A 189 7.07 16.51 1.30
CA ARG A 189 7.05 15.12 1.76
C ARG A 189 6.33 14.17 0.79
N GLU A 190 5.97 14.69 -0.39
CA GLU A 190 5.30 13.91 -1.44
C GLU A 190 6.16 12.73 -1.88
N ASP A 191 7.49 12.91 -1.93
CA ASP A 191 8.47 11.84 -2.23
C ASP A 191 8.31 10.62 -1.33
N LEU A 192 7.96 10.80 -0.06
CA LEU A 192 7.72 9.69 0.87
C LEU A 192 6.47 8.89 0.48
N PHE A 193 5.43 9.52 -0.07
CA PHE A 193 4.29 8.77 -0.60
C PHE A 193 4.71 7.98 -1.83
N TRP A 194 5.43 8.60 -2.76
CA TRP A 194 5.87 7.97 -4.01
C TRP A 194 6.80 6.77 -3.76
N GLU A 195 7.75 6.90 -2.83
CA GLU A 195 8.65 5.83 -2.38
C GLU A 195 7.89 4.64 -1.78
N ASN A 196 6.73 4.90 -1.15
CA ASN A 196 5.88 3.86 -0.58
C ASN A 196 4.80 3.34 -1.55
N GLY A 197 4.83 3.78 -2.82
CA GLY A 197 3.89 3.33 -3.85
C GLY A 197 2.53 4.04 -3.82
N PHE A 198 2.45 5.23 -3.21
CA PHE A 198 1.24 6.04 -3.10
C PHE A 198 1.30 7.30 -3.95
N ALA A 199 0.15 7.69 -4.51
CA ALA A 199 -0.06 8.95 -5.22
C ALA A 199 -0.97 9.86 -4.38
N PRO A 200 -0.42 10.83 -3.64
CA PRO A 200 -1.24 11.75 -2.87
C PRO A 200 -1.97 12.70 -3.82
N GLN A 201 -3.28 12.84 -3.61
CA GLN A 201 -4.12 13.79 -4.34
C GLN A 201 -4.75 14.75 -3.35
N ILE A 202 -4.19 15.95 -3.29
CA ILE A 202 -4.72 17.02 -2.44
C ILE A 202 -5.97 17.59 -3.12
N ALA A 203 -7.08 17.53 -2.40
CA ALA A 203 -8.35 18.15 -2.77
C ALA A 203 -8.80 19.07 -1.64
N ASP A 204 -9.26 20.26 -1.98
CA ASP A 204 -9.79 21.24 -1.02
C ASP A 204 -11.31 21.38 -1.11
N ASP A 205 -11.93 20.96 -2.22
CA ASP A 205 -13.37 21.01 -2.44
C ASP A 205 -14.12 19.81 -1.81
N TYR A 206 -15.23 20.11 -1.16
CA TYR A 206 -16.13 19.15 -0.55
C TYR A 206 -17.22 18.64 -1.52
N LEU A 207 -17.42 19.28 -2.68
CA LEU A 207 -18.45 18.90 -3.64
C LEU A 207 -18.23 17.47 -4.18
N GLU A 208 -16.99 17.11 -4.47
CA GLU A 208 -16.65 15.76 -4.96
C GLU A 208 -17.09 14.66 -3.98
N LEU A 209 -17.00 14.91 -2.66
CA LEU A 209 -17.51 13.95 -1.67
C LEU A 209 -19.02 13.85 -1.72
N LEU A 210 -19.72 14.98 -1.80
CA LEU A 210 -21.19 15.01 -1.78
C LEU A 210 -21.80 14.33 -2.99
N ASP A 211 -21.14 14.42 -4.15
CA ASP A 211 -21.61 13.83 -5.40
C ASP A 211 -21.40 12.31 -5.48
N MET A 212 -20.55 11.74 -4.62
CA MET A 212 -20.30 10.30 -4.56
C MET A 212 -21.56 9.52 -4.13
N ASP A 213 -21.92 8.49 -4.88
CA ASP A 213 -23.10 7.63 -4.67
C ASP A 213 -22.75 6.12 -4.65
N ASP A 214 -23.76 5.29 -4.39
CA ASP A 214 -23.61 3.82 -4.34
C ASP A 214 -23.13 3.18 -5.65
N ARG A 215 -23.17 3.90 -6.78
CA ARG A 215 -22.79 3.40 -8.10
C ARG A 215 -21.36 3.78 -8.45
N ASP A 216 -20.92 4.98 -8.10
CA ASP A 216 -19.61 5.51 -8.51
C ASP A 216 -18.56 5.48 -7.39
N HIS A 217 -18.92 5.23 -6.13
CA HIS A 217 -17.95 5.18 -5.04
C HIS A 217 -16.83 4.15 -5.30
N GLN A 218 -17.07 3.09 -6.08
CA GLN A 218 -16.06 2.07 -6.39
C GLN A 218 -14.95 2.59 -7.32
N SER A 219 -15.20 3.63 -8.11
CA SER A 219 -14.16 4.28 -8.92
C SER A 219 -13.44 5.41 -8.19
N GLN A 220 -13.88 5.75 -6.97
CA GLN A 220 -13.21 6.73 -6.12
C GLN A 220 -12.15 6.05 -5.23
N PRO A 221 -11.12 6.77 -4.77
CA PRO A 221 -10.07 6.25 -3.90
C PRO A 221 -10.62 5.45 -2.72
N TRP A 222 -9.89 4.43 -2.27
CA TRP A 222 -10.22 3.68 -1.06
C TRP A 222 -9.69 4.32 0.21
N LEU A 223 -8.56 5.02 0.11
CA LEU A 223 -7.85 5.64 1.24
C LEU A 223 -8.04 7.15 1.23
N TYR A 224 -8.48 7.70 2.36
CA TYR A 224 -8.64 9.12 2.59
C TYR A 224 -7.87 9.55 3.83
N VAL A 225 -7.23 10.71 3.74
CA VAL A 225 -6.68 11.45 4.86
C VAL A 225 -7.47 12.74 4.96
N ILE A 226 -8.28 12.89 6.00
CA ILE A 226 -9.17 14.05 6.19
C ILE A 226 -8.69 14.87 7.38
N GLY A 227 -8.31 16.12 7.12
CA GLY A 227 -7.89 17.07 8.12
C GLY A 227 -9.04 17.50 9.02
N SER A 228 -8.81 17.54 10.33
CA SER A 228 -9.82 18.07 11.25
C SER A 228 -10.10 19.54 11.00
N ARG A 229 -9.10 20.32 10.54
CA ARG A 229 -9.29 21.73 10.24
C ARG A 229 -9.92 21.95 8.88
N TRP A 230 -9.72 21.06 7.91
CA TRP A 230 -10.48 21.08 6.65
C TRP A 230 -11.99 21.12 6.89
N LEU A 231 -12.52 20.37 7.86
CA LEU A 231 -13.96 20.41 8.17
C LEU A 231 -14.47 21.78 8.63
N THR A 232 -13.58 22.66 9.11
CA THR A 232 -13.95 24.03 9.49
C THR A 232 -14.11 24.96 8.29
N THR A 233 -13.67 24.55 7.10
CA THR A 233 -13.87 25.30 5.84
C THR A 233 -15.19 24.95 5.16
N VAL A 234 -15.88 23.90 5.60
CA VAL A 234 -17.19 23.50 5.09
C VAL A 234 -18.27 24.49 5.58
N PRO A 235 -19.11 25.04 4.70
CA PRO A 235 -20.22 25.90 5.10
C PRO A 235 -21.19 25.19 6.07
N ASP A 236 -21.69 25.91 7.08
CA ASP A 236 -22.59 25.35 8.11
C ASP A 236 -23.81 24.62 7.51
N GLU A 237 -24.38 25.16 6.44
CA GLU A 237 -25.52 24.58 5.72
C GLU A 237 -25.23 23.23 5.03
N ARG A 238 -23.95 22.90 4.81
CA ARG A 238 -23.47 21.64 4.22
C ARG A 238 -22.85 20.70 5.23
N PHE A 239 -22.57 21.17 6.44
CA PHE A 239 -21.81 20.43 7.44
C PHE A 239 -22.44 19.06 7.78
N ASP A 240 -23.75 19.03 8.04
CA ASP A 240 -24.46 17.78 8.36
C ASP A 240 -24.52 16.81 7.16
N ALA A 241 -24.57 17.34 5.93
CA ALA A 241 -24.52 16.53 4.72
C ALA A 241 -23.15 15.87 4.55
N ILE A 242 -22.07 16.61 4.81
CA ILE A 242 -20.70 16.06 4.82
C ILE A 242 -20.54 14.99 5.89
N LEU A 243 -20.99 15.24 7.12
CA LEU A 243 -20.92 14.22 8.18
C LEU A 243 -21.73 12.97 7.83
N SER A 244 -22.86 13.12 7.14
CA SER A 244 -23.66 11.98 6.67
C SER A 244 -22.93 11.20 5.59
N LYS A 245 -22.34 11.89 4.61
CA LYS A 245 -21.55 11.28 3.55
C LYS A 245 -20.33 10.53 4.08
N LEU A 246 -19.62 11.09 5.06
CA LEU A 246 -18.48 10.41 5.70
C LEU A 246 -18.91 9.11 6.41
N ARG A 247 -20.13 9.06 6.98
CA ARG A 247 -20.67 7.80 7.54
C ARG A 247 -21.00 6.79 6.44
N GLU A 248 -21.57 7.24 5.32
CA GLU A 248 -21.83 6.38 4.15
C GLU A 248 -20.52 5.77 3.62
N MET A 249 -19.46 6.58 3.49
CA MET A 249 -18.14 6.12 3.08
C MET A 249 -17.58 5.04 3.99
N LEU A 250 -17.71 5.18 5.32
CA LEU A 250 -17.33 4.12 6.26
C LEU A 250 -18.17 2.85 6.06
N GLY A 251 -19.47 2.99 5.78
CA GLY A 251 -20.36 1.88 5.41
C GLY A 251 -19.91 1.17 4.12
N TRP A 252 -19.43 1.94 3.13
CA TRP A 252 -18.82 1.46 1.89
C TRP A 252 -17.40 0.91 2.06
N GLN A 253 -16.90 0.79 3.30
CA GLN A 253 -15.57 0.28 3.63
C GLN A 253 -14.41 1.15 3.11
N LYS A 254 -14.64 2.44 2.87
CA LYS A 254 -13.55 3.40 2.66
C LYS A 254 -12.73 3.52 3.95
N GLN A 255 -11.42 3.56 3.81
CA GLN A 255 -10.51 3.79 4.93
C GLN A 255 -10.27 5.28 5.08
N ILE A 256 -10.54 5.81 6.27
CA ILE A 256 -10.42 7.23 6.56
C ILE A 256 -9.50 7.41 7.77
N LEU A 257 -8.38 8.09 7.54
CA LEU A 257 -7.55 8.66 8.60
C LEU A 257 -8.04 10.06 8.91
N ASN A 258 -8.16 10.41 10.18
CA ASN A 258 -8.41 11.80 10.56
C ASN A 258 -7.10 12.48 10.94
N TYR A 259 -6.46 13.17 10.00
CA TYR A 259 -5.29 13.98 10.30
C TYR A 259 -5.66 15.07 11.32
N HIS A 260 -5.09 14.96 12.52
CA HIS A 260 -5.38 15.83 13.65
C HIS A 260 -4.06 16.29 14.27
N PRO A 261 -3.34 17.21 13.62
CA PRO A 261 -1.99 17.52 14.02
C PRO A 261 -1.89 18.06 15.45
N ASP A 262 -0.77 17.77 16.12
CA ASP A 262 -0.56 18.09 17.54
C ASP A 262 -0.63 19.60 17.85
N TRP A 263 -0.37 20.44 16.84
CA TRP A 263 -0.47 21.89 16.97
C TRP A 263 -1.91 22.41 16.90
N LEU A 264 -2.90 21.58 16.54
CA LEU A 264 -4.28 22.03 16.40
C LEU A 264 -4.81 22.61 17.72
N PRO A 265 -5.45 23.78 17.67
CA PRO A 265 -6.13 24.31 18.83
C PRO A 265 -7.19 23.33 19.33
N GLY A 266 -7.22 22.99 20.62
CA GLY A 266 -8.17 22.02 21.20
C GLY A 266 -9.67 22.36 21.06
N ARG A 267 -10.02 23.51 20.49
CA ARG A 267 -11.38 23.87 20.06
C ARG A 267 -11.79 23.15 18.76
N VAL A 268 -10.83 22.76 17.92
CA VAL A 268 -11.07 21.99 16.69
C VAL A 268 -11.39 20.57 17.11
N LYS A 269 -12.56 20.08 16.71
CA LYS A 269 -13.01 18.73 17.05
C LYS A 269 -12.43 17.73 16.05
N SER A 270 -11.97 16.58 16.54
CA SER A 270 -11.63 15.47 15.66
C SER A 270 -12.87 14.89 14.98
N LEU A 271 -12.66 14.20 13.86
CA LEU A 271 -13.72 13.57 13.09
C LEU A 271 -14.40 12.45 13.90
N ASN A 272 -13.65 11.72 14.75
CA ASN A 272 -14.25 10.76 15.68
C ASN A 272 -15.31 11.43 16.57
N ARG A 273 -15.00 12.60 17.12
CA ARG A 273 -15.93 13.36 17.97
C ARG A 273 -17.14 13.88 17.17
N LEU A 274 -16.93 14.36 15.96
CA LEU A 274 -18.01 14.87 15.09
C LEU A 274 -18.94 13.75 14.61
N LEU A 275 -18.38 12.60 14.25
CA LEU A 275 -19.15 11.43 13.81
C LEU A 275 -19.76 10.63 14.97
N LYS A 276 -19.37 10.94 16.22
CA LYS A 276 -19.73 10.22 17.46
C LYS A 276 -19.19 8.79 17.50
N LEU A 277 -18.02 8.58 16.90
CA LEU A 277 -17.29 7.32 16.94
C LEU A 277 -16.62 7.19 18.31
N LYS A 278 -16.68 5.98 18.88
CA LYS A 278 -16.18 5.70 20.23
C LYS A 278 -15.23 4.52 20.17
N HIS A 279 -14.02 4.74 20.63
CA HIS A 279 -12.99 3.72 20.68
C HIS A 279 -13.51 2.45 21.38
N LYS A 280 -13.25 1.28 20.80
CA LYS A 280 -13.75 -0.05 21.23
C LYS A 280 -15.26 -0.26 21.21
N LEU A 281 -16.07 0.76 20.90
CA LEU A 281 -17.52 0.66 20.85
C LEU A 281 -18.07 0.78 19.41
N THR A 282 -17.33 1.44 18.52
CA THR A 282 -17.67 1.54 17.10
C THR A 282 -16.62 0.80 16.27
N PRO A 283 -17.02 -0.09 15.33
CA PRO A 283 -16.08 -0.81 14.46
C PRO A 283 -15.16 0.10 13.63
N HIS A 284 -15.64 1.29 13.28
CA HIS A 284 -14.94 2.23 12.39
C HIS A 284 -14.28 3.40 13.14
N TYR A 285 -13.70 3.17 14.31
CA TYR A 285 -12.96 4.23 15.01
C TYR A 285 -11.75 4.65 14.16
N LEU A 286 -11.60 5.95 13.91
CA LEU A 286 -10.56 6.48 13.03
C LEU A 286 -9.27 6.68 13.82
N THR A 287 -8.13 6.37 13.23
CA THR A 287 -6.83 6.77 13.75
C THR A 287 -6.58 8.26 13.48
N GLU A 288 -5.88 8.91 14.41
CA GLU A 288 -5.69 10.36 14.44
C GLU A 288 -4.19 10.70 14.42
N PRO A 289 -3.51 10.62 13.26
CA PRO A 289 -2.09 10.97 13.18
C PRO A 289 -1.84 12.43 13.55
N GLY A 290 -0.83 12.65 14.40
CA GLY A 290 -0.44 13.97 14.92
C GLY A 290 0.56 14.72 14.03
N ASN A 291 1.13 14.06 13.02
CA ASN A 291 2.07 14.66 12.07
C ASN A 291 2.08 13.92 10.71
N PRO A 292 2.66 14.51 9.64
CA PRO A 292 2.61 13.92 8.30
C PRO A 292 3.32 12.56 8.18
N GLN A 293 4.41 12.33 8.91
CA GLN A 293 5.13 11.05 8.86
C GLN A 293 4.25 9.92 9.39
N GLU A 294 3.62 10.16 10.55
CA GLU A 294 2.69 9.20 11.15
C GLU A 294 1.50 8.92 10.22
N ALA A 295 0.98 9.94 9.53
CA ALA A 295 -0.08 9.76 8.55
C ALA A 295 0.36 8.84 7.40
N ILE A 296 1.57 9.03 6.84
CA ILE A 296 2.11 8.19 5.76
C ILE A 296 2.30 6.74 6.23
N ASP A 297 2.89 6.54 7.41
CA ASP A 297 3.14 5.22 7.97
C ASP A 297 1.82 4.46 8.22
N LEU A 298 0.78 5.18 8.70
CA LEU A 298 -0.56 4.61 8.88
C LEU A 298 -1.28 4.32 7.57
N VAL A 299 -1.12 5.17 6.53
CA VAL A 299 -1.63 4.87 5.18
C VAL A 299 -1.02 3.57 4.67
N ALA A 300 0.29 3.40 4.82
CA ALA A 300 0.99 2.18 4.42
C ALA A 300 0.46 0.94 5.17
N LEU A 301 0.31 1.05 6.49
CA LEU A 301 -0.21 -0.02 7.33
C LEU A 301 -1.64 -0.42 6.95
N LEU A 302 -2.54 0.56 6.82
CA LEU A 302 -3.94 0.30 6.45
C LEU A 302 -4.03 -0.34 5.07
N PHE A 303 -3.23 0.11 4.12
CA PHE A 303 -3.21 -0.50 2.80
C PHE A 303 -2.72 -1.95 2.84
N ASP A 304 -1.67 -2.24 3.62
CA ASP A 304 -1.18 -3.60 3.80
C ASP A 304 -2.24 -4.50 4.44
N GLU A 305 -2.97 -4.02 5.45
CA GLU A 305 -4.07 -4.76 6.08
C GLU A 305 -5.22 -5.06 5.10
N MET A 306 -5.63 -4.05 4.33
CA MET A 306 -6.64 -4.19 3.27
C MET A 306 -6.21 -5.22 2.22
N PHE A 307 -4.95 -5.13 1.79
CA PHE A 307 -4.43 -5.88 0.64
C PHE A 307 -4.07 -7.32 1.00
N LEU A 308 -3.49 -7.56 2.19
CA LEU A 308 -3.11 -8.90 2.65
C LEU A 308 -4.31 -9.70 3.19
N GLY A 309 -5.48 -9.08 3.32
CA GLY A 309 -6.68 -9.75 3.78
C GLY A 309 -6.66 -10.11 5.27
N ASN A 310 -5.83 -9.42 6.08
CA ASN A 310 -5.93 -9.45 7.53
C ASN A 310 -7.19 -8.67 7.96
N ARG A 311 -8.37 -9.21 7.62
CA ARG A 311 -9.60 -8.80 8.27
C ARG A 311 -9.60 -9.41 9.66
N SER A 312 -8.92 -8.76 10.60
CA SER A 312 -9.31 -8.83 12.00
C SER A 312 -10.67 -8.15 12.13
N ALA A 313 -11.73 -8.96 12.02
CA ALA A 313 -13.07 -8.65 12.51
C ALA A 313 -13.65 -9.92 13.13
#